data_AF-A0A522W2C2-F1
#
_entry.id   AF-A0A522W2C2-F1
#
_cell.length_a   1.000
_cell.length_b   1.000
_cell.length_c   1.000
_cell.angle_alpha   90.00
_cell.angle_beta   90.00
_cell.angle_gamma   90.00
#
_symmetry.space_group_name_H-M   'P 1'
#
loop_
_entity.id
_entity.type
_entity.pdbx_description
1 polymer ?
#
loop_
_entity_poly.entity_id
_entity_poly.type
_entity_poly.pdbx_seq_one_letter_code
_entity_poly.pdbx_strand_id
1 'polypeptide(L)'
;MTDVPYGRGGSPLQNLILRGHHETMISALRMESEMDSGPVYLKRPLSLEGRAQEIFERAAIIVFDMIENLVAAEPTAVLQSGDPLLFTRRTPEQSRLPEAGDSRRLFDFIRMLDADTYPQGFIEYGSWRLEFSHAELTGETVETRVTFKPRRG
;
A
#
# COMPACT_ATOMS: atom_id res chain seq x y z
N MET A 1 7.93 -1.74 -1.96
CA MET A 1 7.84 -0.35 -1.45
C MET A 1 7.91 -0.33 0.07
N THR A 2 8.99 -0.90 0.61
CA THR A 2 9.26 -0.91 2.05
C THR A 2 10.74 -0.67 2.28
N ASP A 3 11.09 -0.24 3.48
CA ASP A 3 12.47 -0.07 3.93
C ASP A 3 13.08 -1.42 4.35
N VAL A 4 13.29 -2.31 3.38
CA VAL A 4 13.74 -3.68 3.66
C VAL A 4 15.05 -3.69 4.48
N PRO A 5 15.18 -4.55 5.50
CA PRO A 5 14.40 -5.77 5.73
C PRO A 5 13.05 -5.58 6.44
N TYR A 6 12.67 -4.36 6.82
CA TYR A 6 11.34 -4.08 7.34
C TYR A 6 10.28 -4.20 6.24
N GLY A 7 9.23 -4.98 6.48
CA GLY A 7 8.08 -5.10 5.58
C GLY A 7 8.36 -5.90 4.29
N ARG A 8 9.20 -6.94 4.35
CA ARG A 8 9.32 -7.89 3.24
C ARG A 8 7.97 -8.57 3.00
N GLY A 9 7.56 -8.73 1.74
CA GLY A 9 6.40 -9.54 1.39
C GLY A 9 5.23 -8.77 0.77
N GLY A 10 4.02 -9.30 0.99
CA GLY A 10 2.84 -8.94 0.22
C GLY A 10 2.09 -7.70 0.73
N SER A 11 1.36 -7.05 -0.17
CA SER A 11 0.48 -5.90 0.12
C SER A 11 1.15 -4.81 0.98
N PRO A 12 2.35 -4.32 0.57
CA PRO A 12 3.15 -3.46 1.42
C PRO A 12 2.47 -2.12 1.74
N LEU A 13 1.80 -1.48 0.77
CA LEU A 13 1.10 -0.22 0.97
C LEU A 13 0.05 -0.31 2.09
N GLN A 14 -0.84 -1.30 2.00
CA GLN A 14 -1.92 -1.48 2.98
C GLN A 14 -1.36 -1.85 4.35
N ASN A 15 -0.32 -2.68 4.39
CA ASN A 15 0.34 -3.05 5.63
C ASN A 15 1.02 -1.85 6.32
N LEU A 16 1.62 -0.94 5.55
CA LEU A 16 2.22 0.29 6.07
C LEU A 16 1.16 1.25 6.62
N ILE A 17 0.11 1.52 5.84
CA ILE A 17 -0.97 2.44 6.26
C ILE A 17 -1.68 1.92 7.51
N LEU A 18 -2.00 0.61 7.59
CA LEU A 18 -2.59 0.01 8.80
C LEU A 18 -1.72 0.12 10.05
N ARG A 19 -0.39 0.27 9.88
CA ARG A 19 0.57 0.43 10.98
C ARG A 19 0.84 1.90 11.31
N GLY A 20 0.12 2.84 10.68
CA GLY A 20 0.26 4.28 10.92
C GLY A 20 1.48 4.91 10.25
N HIS A 21 2.08 4.25 9.25
CA HIS A 21 3.16 4.86 8.48
C HIS A 21 2.62 5.92 7.52
N HIS A 22 3.28 7.07 7.49
CA HIS A 22 2.99 8.18 6.56
C HIS A 22 4.04 8.31 5.45
N GLU A 23 5.17 7.64 5.61
CA GLU A 23 6.29 7.60 4.67
C GLU A 23 6.90 6.20 4.67
N THR A 24 7.61 5.88 3.59
CA THR A 24 8.36 4.63 3.44
C THR A 24 9.49 4.79 2.45
N MET A 25 10.13 3.68 2.07
CA MET A 25 11.15 3.63 1.02
C MET A 25 10.71 2.75 -0.16
N ILE A 26 11.07 3.15 -1.37
CA ILE A 26 11.14 2.26 -2.53
C ILE A 26 12.56 1.70 -2.57
N SER A 27 12.66 0.38 -2.55
CA SER A 27 13.94 -0.33 -2.55
C SER A 27 14.08 -1.09 -3.86
N ALA A 28 15.18 -0.86 -4.59
CA ALA A 28 15.55 -1.66 -5.75
C ALA A 28 16.44 -2.82 -5.27
N LEU A 29 16.02 -4.05 -5.54
CA LEU A 29 16.62 -5.27 -4.99
C LEU A 29 17.07 -6.21 -6.11
N ARG A 30 18.15 -6.95 -5.87
CA ARG A 30 18.46 -8.14 -6.66
C ARG A 30 17.51 -9.25 -6.24
N MET A 31 16.89 -9.93 -7.21
CA MET A 31 16.00 -11.06 -6.91
C MET A 31 16.79 -12.24 -6.35
N GLU A 32 16.28 -12.83 -5.28
CA GLU A 32 16.77 -14.06 -4.65
C GLU A 32 15.56 -15.00 -4.46
N SER A 33 15.79 -16.23 -3.99
CA SER A 33 14.74 -17.24 -3.80
C SER A 33 13.75 -16.88 -2.67
N GLU A 34 14.22 -16.22 -1.62
CA GLU A 34 13.38 -15.73 -0.53
C GLU A 34 12.78 -14.35 -0.89
N MET A 35 11.50 -14.18 -0.57
CA MET A 35 10.72 -13.00 -0.92
C MET A 35 11.33 -11.72 -0.34
N ASP A 36 11.65 -10.76 -1.21
CA ASP A 36 12.24 -9.45 -0.89
C ASP A 36 13.50 -9.53 0.00
N SER A 37 14.25 -10.64 -0.02
CA SER A 37 15.43 -10.83 0.84
C SER A 37 16.75 -10.39 0.22
N GLY A 38 16.76 -10.16 -1.11
CA GLY A 38 18.01 -9.97 -1.83
C GLY A 38 18.70 -8.64 -1.56
N PRO A 39 19.99 -8.52 -1.94
CA PRO A 39 20.77 -7.31 -1.79
C PRO A 39 20.09 -6.06 -2.39
N VAL A 40 20.28 -4.91 -1.74
CA VAL A 40 19.72 -3.62 -2.15
C VAL A 40 20.71 -2.84 -3.00
N TYR A 41 20.28 -2.39 -4.18
CA TYR A 41 21.06 -1.48 -5.01
C TYR A 41 20.97 -0.04 -4.48
N LEU A 42 19.76 0.45 -4.26
CA LEU A 42 19.49 1.78 -3.71
C LEU A 42 18.06 1.87 -3.18
N LYS A 43 17.83 2.91 -2.37
CA LYS A 43 16.51 3.27 -1.83
C LYS A 43 16.18 4.72 -2.14
N ARG A 44 14.88 5.02 -2.21
CA ARG A 44 14.33 6.38 -2.34
C ARG A 44 13.12 6.57 -1.43
N PRO A 45 12.95 7.73 -0.79
CA PRO A 45 11.79 8.00 0.06
C PRO A 45 10.51 8.08 -0.77
N LEU A 46 9.39 7.63 -0.18
CA LEU A 46 8.05 7.68 -0.74
C LEU A 46 7.06 8.15 0.32
N SER A 47 6.40 9.27 0.07
CA SER A 47 5.23 9.68 0.86
C SER A 47 4.05 8.72 0.63
N LEU A 48 3.36 8.36 1.71
CA LEU A 48 2.13 7.57 1.71
C LEU A 48 0.87 8.43 1.86
N GLU A 49 0.99 9.73 1.58
CA GLU A 49 -0.13 10.66 1.56
C GLU A 49 -1.01 10.44 0.32
N GLY A 50 -2.32 10.57 0.53
CA GLY A 50 -3.33 10.42 -0.50
C GLY A 50 -3.93 9.01 -0.58
N ARG A 51 -4.65 8.80 -1.68
CA ARG A 51 -5.27 7.53 -2.07
C ARG A 51 -4.21 6.56 -2.60
N ALA A 52 -4.53 5.28 -2.59
CA ALA A 52 -3.62 4.25 -3.09
C ALA A 52 -3.18 4.53 -4.54
N GLN A 53 -4.10 4.97 -5.40
CA GLN A 53 -3.79 5.35 -6.78
C GLN A 53 -2.68 6.42 -6.86
N GLU A 54 -2.83 7.50 -6.09
CA GLU A 54 -1.89 8.63 -6.06
C GLU A 54 -0.51 8.22 -5.51
N ILE A 55 -0.50 7.32 -4.52
CA ILE A 55 0.74 6.77 -3.96
C ILE A 55 1.45 5.89 -4.98
N PHE A 56 0.72 5.09 -5.76
CA PHE A 56 1.30 4.26 -6.82
C PHE A 56 1.85 5.10 -7.97
N GLU A 57 1.15 6.16 -8.38
CA GLU A 57 1.62 7.10 -9.41
C GLU A 57 2.91 7.81 -8.96
N ARG A 58 2.94 8.29 -7.71
CA ARG A 58 4.15 8.85 -7.10
C ARG A 58 5.30 7.85 -7.08
N ALA A 59 5.00 6.60 -6.72
CA ALA A 59 5.99 5.54 -6.72
C ALA A 59 6.53 5.24 -8.13
N ALA A 60 5.67 5.27 -9.15
CA ALA A 60 6.08 5.03 -10.54
C ALA A 60 7.10 6.07 -11.03
N ILE A 61 6.92 7.35 -10.68
CA ILE A 61 7.88 8.43 -11.01
C ILE A 61 9.25 8.15 -10.37
N ILE A 62 9.25 7.80 -9.09
CA ILE A 62 10.50 7.46 -8.37
C ILE A 62 11.16 6.23 -8.98
N VAL A 63 10.39 5.19 -9.30
CA VAL A 63 10.92 3.97 -9.91
C VAL A 63 11.57 4.27 -11.27
N PHE A 64 10.99 5.16 -12.07
CA PHE A 64 11.57 5.56 -13.35
C PHE A 64 12.94 6.21 -13.17
N ASP A 65 13.07 7.18 -12.26
CA ASP A 65 14.35 7.78 -11.89
C ASP A 65 15.35 6.73 -11.37
N MET A 66 14.90 5.80 -10.53
CA MET A 66 15.76 4.71 -10.03
C MET A 66 16.28 3.82 -11.15
N ILE A 67 15.46 3.51 -12.17
CA ILE A 67 15.88 2.71 -13.32
C ILE A 67 16.98 3.43 -14.10
N GLU A 68 16.81 4.72 -14.40
CA GLU A 68 17.82 5.52 -15.10
C GLU A 68 19.15 5.53 -14.33
N ASN A 69 19.10 5.75 -13.01
CA ASN A 69 20.27 5.73 -12.14
C ASN A 69 20.98 4.35 -12.14
N LEU A 70 20.21 3.25 -12.09
CA LEU A 70 20.78 1.90 -12.07
C LEU A 70 21.49 1.55 -13.38
N VAL A 71 20.90 1.92 -14.52
CA VAL A 71 21.47 1.67 -15.85
C VAL A 71 22.73 2.52 -16.07
N ALA A 72 22.74 3.78 -15.60
CA ALA A 72 23.87 4.66 -15.78
C ALA A 72 25.06 4.36 -14.86
N ALA A 73 24.80 4.02 -13.59
CA ALA A 73 25.83 3.89 -12.56
C ALA A 73 26.26 2.45 -12.29
N GLU A 74 25.48 1.45 -12.72
CA GLU A 74 25.70 0.02 -12.47
C GLU A 74 26.19 -0.30 -11.04
N PRO A 75 25.48 0.16 -9.99
CA PRO A 75 25.98 0.04 -8.62
C PRO A 75 25.99 -1.43 -8.16
N THR A 76 26.92 -1.76 -7.27
CA THR A 76 26.94 -3.06 -6.59
C THR A 76 25.89 -3.08 -5.48
N ALA A 77 25.02 -4.10 -5.48
CA ALA A 77 24.04 -4.28 -4.42
C ALA A 77 24.67 -4.73 -3.09
N VAL A 78 24.13 -4.21 -1.98
CA VAL A 78 24.60 -4.49 -0.61
C VAL A 78 23.62 -5.39 0.11
N LEU A 79 24.11 -6.38 0.85
CA LEU A 79 23.26 -7.27 1.66
C LEU A 79 22.41 -6.45 2.66
N GLN A 80 21.16 -6.88 2.84
CA GLN A 80 20.31 -6.31 3.88
C GLN A 80 20.88 -6.60 5.28
N SER A 81 20.70 -5.68 6.22
CA SER A 81 21.16 -5.81 7.60
C SER A 81 20.03 -5.55 8.60
N GLY A 82 20.01 -6.30 9.71
CA GLY A 82 18.98 -6.21 10.74
C GLY A 82 17.88 -7.28 10.60
N ASP A 83 17.01 -7.35 11.60
CA ASP A 83 15.95 -8.36 11.66
C ASP A 83 14.79 -8.02 10.71
N PRO A 84 14.29 -9.00 9.91
CA PRO A 84 13.18 -8.75 9.01
C PRO A 84 11.84 -8.71 9.74
N LEU A 85 10.97 -7.78 9.32
CA LEU A 85 9.55 -7.83 9.61
C LEU A 85 8.80 -8.29 8.37
N LEU A 86 8.07 -9.40 8.45
CA LEU A 86 7.36 -9.97 7.31
C LEU A 86 5.92 -9.43 7.23
N PHE A 87 5.54 -9.01 6.03
CA PHE A 87 4.18 -8.62 5.67
C PHE A 87 3.47 -9.75 4.94
N THR A 88 2.25 -10.04 5.39
CA THR A 88 1.36 -10.99 4.73
C THR A 88 0.57 -10.29 3.64
N ARG A 89 0.48 -10.94 2.47
CA ARG A 89 -0.39 -10.51 1.38
C ARG A 89 -1.84 -10.50 1.85
N ARG A 90 -2.56 -9.43 1.54
CA ARG A 90 -3.99 -9.31 1.86
C ARG A 90 -4.86 -10.09 0.86
N THR A 91 -6.00 -10.57 1.32
CA THR A 91 -7.04 -11.17 0.48
C THR A 91 -8.15 -10.15 0.17
N PRO A 92 -8.93 -10.33 -0.91
CA PRO A 92 -10.06 -9.46 -1.23
C PRO A 92 -11.07 -9.33 -0.08
N GLU A 93 -11.32 -10.39 0.69
CA GLU A 93 -12.25 -10.42 1.83
C GLU A 93 -11.80 -9.51 2.96
N GLN A 94 -10.48 -9.34 3.13
CA GLN A 94 -9.91 -8.39 4.07
C GLN A 94 -10.12 -6.92 3.65
N SER A 95 -10.77 -6.65 2.51
CA SER A 95 -11.19 -5.29 2.12
C SER A 95 -12.51 -4.89 2.78
N ARG A 96 -13.15 -5.76 3.57
CA ARG A 96 -14.32 -5.38 4.36
C ARG A 96 -13.94 -4.28 5.36
N LEU A 97 -14.72 -3.19 5.40
CA LEU A 97 -14.47 -2.06 6.30
C LEU A 97 -14.47 -2.54 7.77
N PRO A 98 -13.66 -1.92 8.64
CA PRO A 98 -13.62 -2.25 10.05
C PRO A 98 -14.94 -1.85 10.74
N GLU A 99 -15.44 -2.71 11.63
CA GLU A 99 -16.67 -2.45 12.40
C GLU A 99 -16.43 -1.55 13.63
N ALA A 100 -15.16 -1.34 13.99
CA ALA A 100 -14.75 -0.50 15.11
C ALA A 100 -13.48 0.31 14.76
N GLY A 101 -13.36 1.49 15.36
CA GLY A 101 -12.26 2.42 15.13
C GLY A 101 -12.70 3.87 15.24
N ASP A 102 -11.75 4.78 15.10
CA ASP A 102 -12.01 6.20 14.92
C ASP A 102 -12.15 6.57 13.43
N SER A 103 -12.52 7.82 13.17
CA SER A 103 -12.64 8.38 11.83
C SER A 103 -11.34 8.24 11.02
N ARG A 104 -10.19 8.38 11.69
CA ARG A 104 -8.87 8.26 11.06
C ARG A 104 -8.63 6.85 10.54
N ARG A 105 -8.91 5.83 11.33
CA ARG A 105 -8.77 4.42 10.94
C ARG A 105 -9.71 4.09 9.78
N LEU A 106 -10.95 4.59 9.79
CA LEU A 106 -11.89 4.40 8.70
C LEU A 106 -11.37 5.06 7.40
N PHE A 107 -10.92 6.31 7.49
CA PHE A 107 -10.33 7.06 6.38
C PHE A 107 -9.11 6.34 5.79
N ASP A 108 -8.15 5.95 6.64
CA ASP A 108 -6.93 5.24 6.24
C ASP A 108 -7.28 3.89 5.57
N PHE A 109 -8.32 3.21 6.05
CA PHE A 109 -8.76 1.93 5.49
C PHE A 109 -9.39 2.09 4.10
N ILE A 110 -10.19 3.13 3.88
CA ILE A 110 -10.78 3.39 2.55
C ILE A 110 -9.69 3.80 1.58
N ARG A 111 -8.86 4.80 1.93
CA ARG A 111 -7.87 5.36 1.00
C ARG A 111 -6.79 4.36 0.57
N MET A 112 -6.38 3.44 1.45
CA MET A 112 -5.35 2.43 1.11
C MET A 112 -5.81 1.38 0.08
N LEU A 113 -7.12 1.31 -0.17
CA LEU A 113 -7.76 0.41 -1.14
C LEU A 113 -8.29 1.16 -2.36
N ASP A 114 -8.19 2.50 -2.37
CA ASP A 114 -8.75 3.35 -3.40
C ASP A 114 -7.77 3.49 -4.58
N ALA A 115 -7.76 2.45 -5.41
CA ALA A 115 -7.05 2.38 -6.68
C ALA A 115 -7.77 1.43 -7.64
N ASP A 116 -7.70 1.70 -8.94
CA ASP A 116 -8.38 0.90 -9.97
C ASP A 116 -7.92 -0.56 -10.01
N THR A 117 -6.68 -0.79 -9.58
CA THR A 117 -6.03 -2.11 -9.56
C THR A 117 -6.32 -2.92 -8.30
N TYR A 118 -7.10 -2.39 -7.35
CA TYR A 118 -7.34 -3.01 -6.05
C TYR A 118 -8.84 -3.21 -5.75
N PRO A 119 -9.19 -4.26 -4.98
CA PRO A 119 -10.54 -4.38 -4.44
C PRO A 119 -10.78 -3.23 -3.47
N GLN A 120 -11.82 -2.43 -3.75
CA GLN A 120 -12.22 -1.32 -2.90
C GLN A 120 -12.67 -1.80 -1.52
N GLY A 121 -12.55 -0.90 -0.54
CA GLY A 121 -13.14 -1.11 0.78
C GLY A 121 -14.65 -1.30 0.64
N PHE A 122 -15.23 -2.31 1.31
CA PHE A 122 -16.66 -2.59 1.17
C PHE A 122 -17.40 -2.94 2.47
N ILE A 123 -18.73 -2.79 2.45
CA ILE A 123 -19.66 -3.44 3.39
C ILE A 123 -20.76 -4.16 2.61
N GLU A 124 -21.41 -5.12 3.25
CA GLU A 124 -22.57 -5.82 2.70
C GLU A 124 -23.84 -5.29 3.39
N TYR A 125 -24.83 -4.89 2.59
CA TYR A 125 -26.11 -4.36 3.08
C TYR A 125 -27.27 -4.96 2.27
N GLY A 126 -27.96 -5.93 2.87
CA GLY A 126 -29.02 -6.69 2.20
C GLY A 126 -28.49 -7.41 0.95
N SER A 127 -29.10 -7.11 -0.19
CA SER A 127 -28.73 -7.63 -1.52
C SER A 127 -27.61 -6.84 -2.21
N TRP A 128 -27.01 -5.85 -1.54
CA TRP A 128 -26.03 -4.94 -2.12
C TRP A 128 -24.69 -5.05 -1.43
N ARG A 129 -23.62 -4.90 -2.22
CA ARG A 129 -22.26 -4.63 -1.79
C ARG A 129 -22.00 -3.14 -2.04
N LEU A 130 -21.67 -2.42 -0.97
CA LEU A 130 -21.36 -1.00 -1.02
C LEU A 130 -19.85 -0.87 -1.03
N GLU A 131 -19.28 -0.31 -2.09
CA GLU A 131 -17.85 -0.07 -2.25
C GLU A 131 -17.54 1.42 -2.10
N PHE A 132 -16.50 1.74 -1.34
CA PHE A 132 -16.16 3.09 -0.91
C PHE A 132 -14.87 3.57 -1.55
N SER A 133 -14.85 4.85 -1.94
CA SER A 133 -13.73 5.53 -2.59
C SER A 133 -13.76 7.03 -2.32
N HIS A 134 -12.70 7.75 -2.67
CA HIS A 134 -12.59 9.20 -2.52
C HIS A 134 -12.93 9.64 -1.10
N ALA A 135 -12.33 8.98 -0.11
CA ALA A 135 -12.54 9.34 1.29
C ALA A 135 -11.85 10.67 1.62
N GLU A 136 -12.54 11.53 2.36
CA GLU A 136 -12.05 12.79 2.89
C GLU A 136 -12.32 12.83 4.40
N LEU A 137 -11.35 13.27 5.18
CA LEU A 137 -11.43 13.34 6.64
C LEU A 137 -11.49 14.79 7.10
N THR A 138 -12.61 15.19 7.71
CA THR A 138 -12.80 16.52 8.30
C THR A 138 -13.17 16.39 9.77
N GLY A 139 -12.20 16.62 10.66
CA GLY A 139 -12.36 16.37 12.09
C GLY A 139 -12.68 14.90 12.38
N GLU A 140 -13.85 14.63 12.96
CA GLU A 140 -14.33 13.27 13.26
C GLU A 140 -15.22 12.67 12.16
N THR A 141 -15.40 13.36 11.04
CA THR A 141 -16.29 12.91 9.95
C THR A 141 -15.48 12.43 8.74
N VAL A 142 -15.90 11.30 8.18
CA VAL A 142 -15.37 10.76 6.91
C VAL A 142 -16.45 10.86 5.84
N GLU A 143 -16.20 11.66 4.82
CA GLU A 143 -17.04 11.74 3.62
C GLU A 143 -16.44 10.84 2.53
N THR A 144 -17.27 10.16 1.74
CA THR A 144 -16.79 9.20 0.73
C THR A 144 -17.82 9.01 -0.38
N ARG A 145 -17.35 8.66 -1.57
CA ARG A 145 -18.20 8.17 -2.66
C ARG A 145 -18.49 6.68 -2.45
N VAL A 146 -19.78 6.32 -2.46
CA VAL A 146 -20.24 4.93 -2.40
C VAL A 146 -20.80 4.46 -3.73
N THR A 147 -20.45 3.23 -4.13
CA THR A 147 -21.03 2.54 -5.28
C THR A 147 -21.81 1.31 -4.79
N PHE A 148 -23.08 1.20 -5.17
CA PHE A 148 -23.91 0.03 -4.87
C PHE A 148 -23.78 -0.99 -6.01
N LYS A 149 -23.28 -2.18 -5.68
CA LYS A 149 -23.20 -3.32 -6.60
C LYS A 149 -24.12 -4.45 -6.14
N PRO A 150 -24.86 -5.13 -7.03
CA PRO A 150 -25.60 -6.33 -6.64
C PRO A 150 -24.65 -7.38 -6.07
N ARG A 151 -25.03 -8.03 -4.96
CA ARG A 151 -24.28 -9.19 -4.44
C ARG A 151 -24.38 -10.32 -5.45
N ARG A 152 -23.25 -10.69 -6.03
CA ARG A 152 -23.14 -11.96 -6.77
C ARG A 152 -22.98 -13.04 -5.70
N GLY A 153 -23.98 -13.92 -5.63
CA GLY A 153 -23.99 -15.07 -4.71
C GLY A 153 -22.86 -16.05 -5.00
#